data_AF-A0A8J5TK60-F1
#
_entry.id   AF-A0A8J5TK60-F1
#
_cell.length_a   1.000
_cell.length_b   1.000
_cell.length_c   1.000
_cell.angle_alpha   90.00
_cell.angle_beta   90.00
_cell.angle_gamma   90.00
#
_symmetry.space_group_name_H-M   'P 1'
#
loop_
_entity.id
_entity.type
_entity.pdbx_description
1 polymer ?
#
loop_
_entity_poly.entity_id
_entity_poly.type
_entity_poly.pdbx_seq_one_letter_code
_entity_poly.pdbx_strand_id
1 'polypeptide(L)'
;MSSQGRGEVFKNEHLGLLGQFLHWLGTEHNTFMMLVFTPVMTIHVMEAVVAVYLCGTLGLTPPTTVLWVAQILVVGILSLRFLIWPLRDVQNDAKTTKRE
;
A
#
# COMPACT_ATOMS: atom_id res chain seq x y z
N MET A 1 21.73 -14.58 -33.12
CA MET A 1 21.13 -14.42 -31.77
C MET A 1 21.51 -13.05 -31.23
N SER A 2 20.61 -12.45 -30.45
CA SER A 2 20.69 -11.10 -29.84
C SER A 2 20.06 -9.94 -30.63
N SER A 3 18.74 -10.02 -30.83
CA SER A 3 17.87 -8.86 -31.11
C SER A 3 17.16 -8.35 -29.83
N GLN A 4 17.68 -8.72 -28.64
CA GLN A 4 16.97 -8.54 -27.36
C GLN A 4 17.49 -7.34 -26.53
N GLY A 5 18.46 -6.58 -27.05
CA GLY A 5 19.02 -5.41 -26.36
C GLY A 5 18.49 -4.05 -26.82
N ARG A 6 17.78 -3.96 -27.95
CA ARG A 6 17.38 -2.67 -28.56
C ARG A 6 16.00 -2.16 -28.13
N GLY A 7 15.12 -3.05 -27.65
CA GLY A 7 13.76 -2.69 -27.21
C GLY A 7 13.69 -2.06 -25.82
N GLU A 8 14.61 -2.43 -24.92
CA GLU A 8 14.67 -1.93 -23.54
C GLU A 8 15.19 -0.49 -23.47
N VAL A 9 16.11 -0.10 -24.37
CA VAL A 9 16.70 1.25 -24.40
C VAL A 9 15.65 2.30 -24.77
N PHE A 10 14.79 2.00 -25.75
CA PHE A 10 13.79 2.95 -26.26
C PHE A 10 12.64 3.26 -25.28
N LYS A 11 12.38 2.38 -24.30
CA LYS A 11 11.36 2.61 -23.25
C LYS A 11 11.84 3.51 -22.11
N ASN A 12 13.16 3.59 -21.90
CA ASN A 12 13.75 4.27 -20.74
C ASN A 12 14.09 5.74 -21.00
N GLU A 13 14.13 6.19 -22.27
CA GLU A 13 14.46 7.58 -22.59
C GLU A 13 13.38 8.58 -22.13
N HIS A 14 12.11 8.14 -22.04
CA HIS A 14 11.00 9.00 -21.64
C HIS A 14 10.88 9.22 -20.13
N LEU A 15 11.54 8.37 -19.32
CA LEU A 15 11.59 8.47 -17.85
C LEU A 15 12.88 9.15 -17.36
N GLY A 16 13.82 9.43 -18.27
CA GLY A 16 15.06 10.14 -18.01
C GLY A 16 15.88 9.54 -16.86
N LEU A 17 16.37 10.40 -15.99
CA LEU A 17 17.26 10.06 -14.88
C LEU A 17 16.61 9.09 -13.86
N LEU A 18 15.28 9.16 -13.70
CA LEU A 18 14.54 8.25 -12.83
C LEU A 18 14.49 6.83 -13.39
N GLY A 19 14.29 6.68 -14.70
CA GLY A 19 14.33 5.38 -15.37
C GLY A 19 15.69 4.71 -15.26
N GLN A 20 16.77 5.49 -15.45
CA GLN A 20 18.15 5.00 -15.29
C GLN A 20 18.46 4.61 -13.84
N PHE A 21 18.01 5.39 -12.86
CA PHE A 21 18.17 5.06 -11.45
C PHE A 21 17.39 3.80 -11.04
N LEU A 22 16.12 3.68 -11.45
CA LEU A 22 15.30 2.50 -11.17
C LEU A 22 15.87 1.25 -11.84
N HIS A 23 16.37 1.39 -13.07
CA HIS A 23 17.04 0.30 -13.77
C HIS A 23 18.30 -0.12 -13.01
N TRP A 24 19.17 0.81 -12.61
CA TRP A 24 20.37 0.53 -11.83
C TRP A 24 20.04 -0.11 -10.46
N LEU A 25 19.04 0.43 -9.76
CA LEU A 25 18.58 -0.10 -8.48
C LEU A 25 18.02 -1.53 -8.62
N GLY A 26 17.32 -1.79 -9.73
CA GLY A 26 16.73 -3.09 -10.02
C GLY A 26 17.72 -4.15 -10.51
N THR A 27 18.79 -3.78 -11.21
CA THR A 27 19.75 -4.75 -11.78
C THR A 27 20.92 -5.04 -10.84
N GLU A 28 21.49 -4.03 -10.19
CA GLU A 28 22.66 -4.19 -9.31
C GLU A 28 22.27 -4.73 -7.92
N HIS A 29 21.07 -4.37 -7.44
CA HIS A 29 20.57 -4.75 -6.11
C HIS A 29 19.28 -5.59 -6.18
N ASN A 30 19.09 -6.36 -7.25
CA ASN A 30 17.86 -7.14 -7.49
C ASN A 30 17.43 -8.01 -6.29
N THR A 31 18.37 -8.76 -5.70
CA THR A 31 18.08 -9.63 -4.55
C THR A 31 17.61 -8.84 -3.34
N PHE A 32 18.24 -7.69 -3.06
CA PHE A 32 17.84 -6.82 -1.96
C PHE A 32 16.46 -6.19 -2.23
N MET A 33 16.22 -5.76 -3.47
CA MET A 33 14.93 -5.20 -3.89
C MET A 33 13.82 -6.24 -3.76
N MET A 34 14.02 -7.50 -4.18
CA MET A 34 13.04 -8.57 -3.94
C MET A 34 12.81 -8.80 -2.44
N LEU A 35 13.90 -8.86 -1.65
CA LEU A 35 13.81 -9.13 -0.22
C LEU A 35 13.05 -8.04 0.54
N VAL A 36 13.12 -6.78 0.12
CA VAL A 36 12.38 -5.68 0.76
C VAL A 36 10.99 -5.50 0.14
N PHE A 37 10.87 -5.55 -1.18
CA PHE A 37 9.61 -5.29 -1.86
C PHE A 37 8.54 -6.33 -1.55
N THR A 38 8.90 -7.62 -1.54
CA THR A 38 7.94 -8.71 -1.27
C THR A 38 7.29 -8.60 0.11
N PRO A 39 8.01 -8.46 1.23
CA PRO A 39 7.38 -8.29 2.53
C PRO A 39 6.66 -6.95 2.66
N VAL A 40 7.19 -5.86 2.11
CA VAL A 40 6.51 -4.56 2.12
C VAL A 40 5.15 -4.64 1.44
N MET A 41 5.08 -5.21 0.23
CA MET A 41 3.81 -5.40 -0.48
C MET A 41 2.88 -6.35 0.26
N THR A 42 3.42 -7.40 0.89
CA THR A 42 2.62 -8.32 1.71
C THR A 42 1.97 -7.57 2.89
N ILE A 43 2.73 -6.71 3.58
CA ILE A 43 2.23 -5.87 4.67
C ILE A 43 1.13 -4.93 4.15
N HIS A 44 1.34 -4.25 3.02
CA HIS A 44 0.35 -3.33 2.44
C HIS A 44 -0.95 -4.05 2.06
N VAL A 45 -0.87 -5.28 1.54
CA VAL A 45 -2.07 -6.10 1.24
C VAL A 45 -2.82 -6.48 2.53
N MET A 46 -2.10 -6.91 3.57
CA MET A 46 -2.71 -7.23 4.87
C MET A 46 -3.39 -6.00 5.49
N GLU A 47 -2.73 -4.85 5.40
CA GLU A 47 -3.26 -3.55 5.86
C GLU A 47 -4.51 -3.13 5.09
N ALA A 48 -4.53 -3.33 3.78
CA ALA A 48 -5.70 -3.04 2.95
C ALA A 48 -6.90 -3.91 3.35
N VAL A 49 -6.69 -5.19 3.65
CA VAL A 49 -7.74 -6.09 4.15
C VAL A 49 -8.29 -5.60 5.50
N VAL A 50 -7.40 -5.20 6.43
CA VAL A 50 -7.81 -4.63 7.72
C VAL A 50 -8.63 -3.35 7.53
N ALA A 51 -8.23 -2.49 6.58
CA ALA A 51 -8.96 -1.26 6.29
C ALA A 51 -10.37 -1.51 5.78
N VAL A 52 -10.57 -2.50 4.89
CA VAL A 52 -11.91 -2.88 4.44
C VAL A 52 -12.79 -3.30 5.63
N TYR A 53 -12.25 -4.12 6.54
CA TYR A 53 -12.96 -4.54 7.75
C TYR A 53 -13.32 -3.34 8.66
N LEU A 54 -12.36 -2.44 8.89
CA LEU A 54 -12.57 -1.24 9.70
C LEU A 54 -13.59 -0.28 9.08
N CYS A 55 -13.51 -0.04 7.76
CA CYS A 55 -14.49 0.75 7.02
C CYS A 55 -15.91 0.18 7.16
N GLY A 56 -16.06 -1.14 7.08
CA GLY A 56 -17.35 -1.81 7.31
C GLY A 56 -17.86 -1.62 8.73
N THR A 57 -16.97 -1.70 9.73
CA THR A 57 -17.34 -1.50 11.14
C THR A 57 -17.74 -0.04 11.43
N LEU A 58 -17.12 0.92 10.74
CA LEU A 58 -17.44 2.34 10.85
C LEU A 58 -18.62 2.77 9.96
N GLY A 59 -19.21 1.85 9.19
CA GLY A 59 -20.33 2.18 8.28
C GLY A 59 -19.96 3.11 7.13
N LEU A 60 -18.69 3.11 6.70
CA LEU A 60 -18.22 3.93 5.59
C LEU A 60 -18.78 3.44 4.25
N THR A 61 -18.98 4.37 3.32
CA THR A 61 -19.52 4.05 1.99
C THR A 61 -18.52 3.28 1.12
N PRO A 62 -18.98 2.46 0.16
CA PRO A 62 -18.08 1.70 -0.71
C PRO A 62 -17.05 2.55 -1.48
N PRO A 63 -17.39 3.73 -2.05
CA PRO A 63 -16.40 4.58 -2.71
C PRO A 63 -15.30 5.06 -1.76
N THR A 64 -15.66 5.42 -0.52
CA THR A 64 -14.72 5.86 0.51
C THR A 64 -13.78 4.72 0.92
N THR A 65 -14.31 3.50 1.00
CA THR A 65 -13.52 2.29 1.31
C THR A 65 -12.47 2.02 0.23
N VAL A 66 -12.83 2.18 -1.04
CA VAL A 66 -11.88 2.02 -2.16
C VAL A 66 -10.76 3.06 -2.09
N LEU A 67 -11.08 4.32 -1.75
CA LEU A 67 -10.07 5.37 -1.57
C LEU A 67 -9.12 5.03 -0.41
N TRP A 68 -9.63 4.50 0.71
CA TRP A 68 -8.81 4.04 1.83
C TRP A 68 -7.89 2.90 1.45
N VAL A 69 -8.38 1.91 0.71
CA VAL A 69 -7.56 0.80 0.20
C VAL A 69 -6.45 1.33 -0.72
N ALA A 70 -6.77 2.21 -1.66
CA ALA A 70 -5.80 2.80 -2.56
C ALA A 70 -4.72 3.60 -1.80
N GLN A 71 -5.13 4.39 -0.81
CA GLN A 71 -4.21 5.16 0.02
C GLN A 71 -3.26 4.27 0.83
N ILE A 72 -3.77 3.18 1.41
CA ILE A 72 -2.95 2.24 2.19
C ILE A 72 -1.98 1.48 1.30
N LEU A 73 -2.35 1.12 0.08
CA LEU A 73 -1.42 0.49 -0.87
C LEU A 73 -0.27 1.41 -1.30
N VAL A 74 -0.44 2.75 -1.21
CA VAL A 74 0.59 3.73 -1.59
C VAL A 74 1.42 4.19 -0.39
N VAL A 75 0.80 4.36 0.78
CA VAL A 75 1.42 5.02 1.96
C VAL A 75 1.65 4.06 3.13
N GLY A 76 0.94 2.93 3.17
CA GLY A 76 1.03 1.91 4.22
C GLY A 76 0.41 2.31 5.56
N ILE A 77 0.91 1.68 6.63
CA ILE A 77 0.43 1.75 8.03
C ILE A 77 0.16 3.17 8.56
N LEU A 78 0.89 4.17 8.06
CA LEU A 78 0.74 5.56 8.52
C LEU A 78 -0.69 6.08 8.27
N SER A 79 -1.37 5.55 7.26
CA SER A 79 -2.76 5.88 6.94
C SER A 79 -3.77 5.17 7.85
N LEU A 80 -3.48 3.93 8.26
CA LEU A 80 -4.38 3.11 9.11
C LEU A 80 -4.65 3.73 10.48
N ARG A 81 -3.69 4.48 11.03
CA ARG A 81 -3.85 5.22 12.30
C ARG A 81 -5.14 6.05 12.33
N PHE A 82 -5.48 6.70 11.23
CA PHE A 82 -6.66 7.57 11.14
C PHE A 82 -7.98 6.79 11.14
N LEU A 83 -7.95 5.51 10.77
CA LEU A 83 -9.10 4.61 10.78
C LEU A 83 -9.30 3.92 12.15
N ILE A 84 -8.20 3.68 12.87
CA ILE A 84 -8.21 3.06 14.20
C ILE A 84 -8.76 4.01 15.28
N TRP A 85 -8.44 5.30 15.18
CA TRP A 85 -8.85 6.29 16.18
C TRP A 85 -10.39 6.38 16.36
N PRO A 86 -11.20 6.53 15.29
CA PRO A 86 -12.66 6.51 15.40
C PRO A 86 -13.23 5.18 15.93
N LEU A 87 -12.62 4.04 15.56
CA LEU A 87 -13.10 2.73 16.02
C LEU A 87 -12.97 2.59 17.54
N ARG A 88 -11.88 3.10 18.11
CA ARG A 88 -11.65 3.05 19.56
C ARG A 88 -12.76 3.77 20.32
N ASP A 89 -13.21 4.91 19.81
CA ASP A 89 -14.22 5.72 20.46
C ASP A 89 -15.59 5.01 20.40
N VAL A 90 -15.97 4.45 19.25
CA VAL A 90 -17.18 3.61 19.10
C VAL A 90 -17.18 2.42 20.07
N GLN A 91 -16.03 1.76 20.26
CA GLN A 91 -15.92 0.64 21.19
C GLN A 91 -16.04 1.05 22.66
N ASN A 92 -15.54 2.24 23.01
CA ASN A 92 -15.64 2.76 24.38
C ASN A 92 -17.08 3.15 24.72
N ASP A 93 -17.80 3.76 23.77
CA ASP A 93 -19.21 4.10 23.92
C ASP A 93 -20.06 2.84 24.10
N ALA A 94 -19.85 1.84 23.24
CA ALA A 94 -20.55 0.56 23.34
C ALA A 94 -20.31 -0.20 24.66
N LYS A 95 -19.13 -0.02 25.28
CA LYS A 95 -18.83 -0.59 26.60
C LYS A 95 -19.50 0.16 27.74
N THR A 96 -19.70 1.47 27.60
CA THR A 96 -20.35 2.31 28.61
C THR A 96 -21.84 2.00 28.69
N THR A 97 -22.53 1.92 27.56
CA THR A 97 -23.97 1.58 27.51
C THR A 97 -24.31 0.20 28.06
N LYS A 98 -23.39 -0.77 28.03
CA LYS A 98 -23.61 -2.11 28.60
C LYS A 98 -23.46 -2.20 30.12
N ARG A 99 -22.97 -1.14 30.77
CA ARG A 99 -22.72 -1.10 32.23
C ARG A 99 -23.82 -0.38 33.02
N GLU A 100 -24.76 0.25 32.33
CA GLU A 100 -25.99 0.85 32.87
C GLU A 100 -27.14 -0.14 32.81
#